data_AF-X1T716-F1
#
_entry.id   AF-X1T716-F1
#
_cell.length_a   1.000
_cell.length_b   1.000
_cell.length_c   1.000
_cell.angle_alpha   90.00
_cell.angle_beta   90.00
_cell.angle_gamma   90.00
#
_symmetry.space_group_name_H-M   'P 1'
#
loop_
_entity.id
_entity.type
_entity.pdbx_description
1 polymer ?
#
loop_
_entity_poly.entity_id
_entity_poly.type
_entity_poly.pdbx_seq_one_letter_code
_entity_poly.pdbx_strand_id
1 'polypeptide(L)'
;PNSNDYIFRENENIPIYIFMSLIVALFLGLTVSAEEIFKDRKILKREAFLNLSRSSYLVSKIIILFVISAIQSITFILIGNSILGIKDMTFHYWMALFTTSAFANMMGLNISASFNSAITIYILIPLLMIPMMILSGAMFPFDKMNRQVGSVDKVPIIAEIMPTKWTYEALMVHQFKDNEFEKTFYQFEKDVSCADFKQIHYVPELMDRLDECKDELEEENKIEDTKNNLLLLKNEISKHNKLLIPVIFENVDKLDPASFDLDIVEKTEK
;
A
#
# COMPACT_ATOMS: atom_id res chain seq x y z
N PRO A 1 -23.66 -8.00 -16.30
CA PRO A 1 -23.12 -8.47 -17.60
C PRO A 1 -24.15 -8.24 -18.72
N ASN A 2 -23.78 -7.42 -19.72
CA ASN A 2 -24.62 -7.12 -20.89
C ASN A 2 -24.37 -8.08 -22.07
N SER A 3 -23.47 -9.05 -21.92
CA SER A 3 -23.10 -10.07 -22.91
C SER A 3 -23.37 -11.49 -22.39
N ASN A 4 -23.62 -12.41 -23.32
CA ASN A 4 -23.75 -13.86 -23.03
C ASN A 4 -22.38 -14.53 -22.77
N ASP A 5 -21.29 -13.90 -23.20
CA ASP A 5 -19.93 -14.38 -23.04
C ASP A 5 -19.17 -13.60 -21.96
N TYR A 6 -18.31 -14.29 -21.22
CA TYR A 6 -17.48 -13.68 -20.18
C TYR A 6 -16.37 -12.82 -20.77
N ILE A 7 -16.36 -11.53 -20.42
CA ILE A 7 -15.33 -10.57 -20.82
C ILE A 7 -14.55 -10.14 -19.56
N PHE A 8 -13.28 -10.53 -19.47
CA PHE A 8 -12.42 -10.24 -18.30
C PHE A 8 -12.34 -8.74 -17.99
N ARG A 9 -12.21 -7.89 -19.01
CA ARG A 9 -12.10 -6.43 -18.87
C ARG A 9 -13.33 -5.79 -18.20
N GLU A 10 -14.51 -6.39 -18.37
CA GLU A 10 -15.76 -5.88 -17.79
C GLU A 10 -16.03 -6.45 -16.39
N ASN A 11 -15.10 -7.25 -15.85
CA ASN A 11 -15.28 -7.86 -14.55
C ASN A 11 -14.94 -6.89 -13.41
N GLU A 12 -15.97 -6.28 -12.84
CA GLU A 12 -15.85 -5.40 -11.67
C GLU A 12 -15.46 -6.15 -10.38
N ASN A 13 -15.48 -7.49 -10.37
CA ASN A 13 -15.27 -8.29 -9.16
C ASN A 13 -13.79 -8.62 -8.87
N ILE A 14 -12.84 -8.15 -9.68
CA ILE A 14 -11.41 -8.45 -9.46
C ILE A 14 -10.90 -7.91 -8.10
N PRO A 15 -11.19 -6.65 -7.69
CA PRO A 15 -10.76 -6.17 -6.38
C PRO A 15 -11.37 -6.98 -5.23
N ILE A 16 -12.66 -7.34 -5.36
CA ILE A 16 -13.37 -8.17 -4.37
C ILE A 16 -12.73 -9.56 -4.29
N TYR A 17 -12.38 -10.15 -5.43
CA TYR A 17 -11.69 -11.45 -5.47
C TYR A 17 -10.33 -11.38 -4.76
N ILE A 18 -9.52 -10.35 -5.02
CA ILE A 18 -8.21 -10.17 -4.36
C ILE A 18 -8.42 -10.06 -2.84
N PHE A 19 -9.37 -9.24 -2.41
CA PHE A 19 -9.68 -9.05 -1.01
C PHE A 19 -10.15 -10.34 -0.33
N MET A 20 -11.10 -11.06 -0.94
CA MET A 20 -11.61 -12.32 -0.40
C MET A 20 -10.54 -13.42 -0.38
N SER A 21 -9.68 -13.48 -1.39
CA SER A 21 -8.55 -14.41 -1.46
C SER A 21 -7.57 -14.20 -0.31
N LEU A 22 -7.30 -12.94 0.01
CA LEU A 22 -6.46 -12.56 1.14
C LEU A 22 -7.08 -12.98 2.48
N ILE A 23 -8.39 -12.77 2.67
CA ILE A 23 -9.11 -13.22 3.87
C ILE A 23 -9.02 -14.73 4.02
N VAL A 24 -9.22 -15.49 2.94
CA VAL A 24 -9.13 -16.95 2.95
C VAL A 24 -7.72 -17.39 3.35
N ALA A 25 -6.68 -16.79 2.77
CA ALA A 25 -5.28 -17.12 3.08
C ALA A 25 -4.93 -16.86 4.56
N LEU A 26 -5.38 -15.73 5.10
CA LEU A 26 -5.20 -15.35 6.50
C LEU A 26 -5.97 -16.29 7.45
N PHE A 27 -7.25 -16.55 7.15
CA PHE A 27 -8.12 -17.41 7.96
C PHE A 27 -7.63 -18.85 8.02
N LEU A 28 -7.26 -19.43 6.87
CA LEU A 28 -6.75 -20.79 6.81
C LEU A 28 -5.40 -20.91 7.54
N GLY A 29 -4.48 -19.96 7.36
CA GLY A 29 -3.19 -19.97 8.05
C GLY A 29 -3.33 -19.88 9.58
N LEU A 30 -4.21 -18.99 10.07
CA LEU A 30 -4.52 -18.90 11.51
C LEU A 30 -5.15 -20.20 12.02
N THR A 31 -6.15 -20.74 11.32
CA THR A 31 -6.90 -21.91 11.79
C THR A 31 -6.04 -23.17 11.84
N VAL A 32 -5.22 -23.41 10.82
CA VAL A 32 -4.36 -24.60 10.73
C VAL A 32 -3.26 -24.58 11.79
N SER A 33 -2.71 -23.41 12.12
CA SER A 33 -1.59 -23.28 13.05
C SER A 33 -2.01 -23.06 14.51
N ALA A 34 -3.17 -22.47 14.77
CA ALA A 34 -3.57 -22.03 16.11
C ALA A 34 -3.82 -23.15 17.11
N GLU A 35 -4.02 -24.40 16.67
CA GLU A 35 -4.20 -25.54 17.57
C GLU A 35 -2.96 -26.42 17.75
N GLU A 36 -1.89 -26.17 17.00
CA GLU A 36 -0.79 -27.13 16.89
C GLU A 36 -0.01 -27.31 18.20
N ILE A 37 0.47 -26.20 18.78
CA ILE A 37 1.20 -26.25 20.06
C ILE A 37 0.25 -26.61 21.22
N PHE A 38 -1.00 -26.17 21.13
CA PHE A 38 -2.03 -26.46 22.12
C PHE A 38 -2.28 -27.98 22.23
N LYS A 39 -2.43 -28.67 21.09
CA LYS A 39 -2.61 -30.13 21.01
C LYS A 39 -1.39 -30.89 21.53
N ASP A 40 -0.19 -30.44 21.16
CA ASP A 40 1.06 -31.13 21.50
C ASP A 40 1.56 -30.83 22.93
N ARG A 41 0.87 -29.99 23.69
CA ARG A 41 1.30 -29.54 25.02
C ARG A 41 1.64 -30.67 25.99
N LYS A 42 0.90 -31.78 25.99
CA LYS A 42 1.19 -32.93 26.86
C LYS A 42 2.50 -33.62 26.44
N ILE A 43 2.74 -33.74 25.14
CA ILE A 43 3.95 -34.34 24.56
C ILE A 43 5.15 -33.44 24.84
N LEU A 44 5.03 -32.13 24.62
CA LEU A 44 6.09 -31.16 24.88
C LEU A 44 6.51 -31.11 26.35
N LYS A 45 5.56 -31.28 27.28
CA LYS A 45 5.88 -31.42 28.71
C LYS A 45 6.72 -32.67 28.98
N ARG A 46 6.40 -33.80 28.33
CA ARG A 46 7.16 -35.05 28.46
C ARG A 46 8.56 -34.93 27.85
N GLU A 47 8.69 -34.32 26.67
CA GLU A 47 9.97 -34.12 25.98
C GLU A 47 10.89 -33.15 26.72
N ALA A 48 10.33 -32.16 27.41
CA ALA A 48 11.09 -31.26 28.28
C ALA A 48 11.77 -32.01 29.44
N PHE A 49 11.16 -33.06 29.99
CA PHE A 49 11.80 -33.91 31.01
C PHE A 49 12.97 -34.73 30.44
N LEU A 50 12.99 -34.96 29.13
CA LEU A 50 14.05 -35.72 28.43
C LEU A 50 15.13 -34.82 27.82
N ASN A 51 15.13 -33.51 28.12
CA ASN A 51 16.07 -32.50 27.59
C ASN A 51 16.10 -32.38 26.05
N LEU A 52 14.99 -32.63 25.36
CA LEU A 52 14.89 -32.35 23.92
C LEU A 52 14.79 -30.84 23.65
N SER A 53 15.37 -30.40 22.53
CA SER A 53 15.41 -28.99 22.14
C SER A 53 14.05 -28.48 21.66
N ARG A 54 13.50 -27.47 22.33
CA ARG A 54 12.24 -26.79 21.94
C ARG A 54 12.33 -26.10 20.57
N SER A 55 13.51 -25.60 20.23
CA SER A 55 13.75 -24.92 18.95
C SER A 55 13.59 -25.85 17.76
N SER A 56 14.08 -27.10 17.85
CA SER A 56 13.94 -28.09 16.77
C SER A 56 12.49 -28.48 16.53
N TYR A 57 11.69 -28.59 17.59
CA TYR A 57 10.23 -28.79 17.47
C TYR A 57 9.58 -27.59 16.76
N LEU A 58 9.87 -26.37 17.19
CA LEU A 58 9.28 -25.16 16.61
C LEU A 58 9.63 -25.02 15.13
N VAL A 59 10.91 -25.19 14.76
CA VAL A 59 11.35 -25.10 13.36
C VAL A 59 10.71 -26.20 12.52
N SER A 60 10.62 -27.43 13.01
CA SER A 60 9.93 -28.53 12.33
C SER A 60 8.46 -28.19 12.06
N LYS A 61 7.75 -27.67 13.07
CA LYS A 61 6.36 -27.23 12.92
C LYS A 61 6.20 -26.09 11.91
N ILE A 62 7.07 -25.08 11.97
CA ILE A 62 7.06 -23.96 11.03
C ILE A 62 7.21 -24.46 9.59
N ILE A 63 8.17 -25.35 9.33
CA ILE A 63 8.41 -25.90 7.99
C ILE A 63 7.18 -26.64 7.48
N ILE A 64 6.58 -27.52 8.29
CA ILE A 64 5.38 -28.27 7.90
C ILE A 64 4.22 -27.33 7.58
N LEU A 65 3.96 -26.34 8.45
CA LEU A 65 2.89 -25.38 8.24
C LEU A 65 3.10 -24.53 6.99
N PHE A 66 4.34 -24.11 6.71
CA PHE A 66 4.68 -23.36 5.50
C PHE A 66 4.46 -24.21 4.24
N VAL A 67 4.85 -25.47 4.24
CA VAL A 67 4.62 -26.38 3.11
C VAL A 67 3.12 -26.56 2.86
N ILE A 68 2.32 -26.79 3.91
CA ILE A 68 0.87 -26.92 3.80
C ILE A 68 0.26 -25.62 3.24
N SER A 69 0.62 -24.46 3.78
CA SER A 69 0.14 -23.16 3.29
C SER A 69 0.57 -22.86 1.85
N ALA A 70 1.78 -23.26 1.44
CA ALA A 70 2.25 -23.10 0.07
C ALA A 70 1.41 -23.91 -0.92
N ILE A 71 1.10 -25.17 -0.57
CA ILE A 71 0.25 -26.06 -1.39
C ILE A 71 -1.20 -25.56 -1.42
N GLN A 72 -1.73 -25.11 -0.27
CA GLN A 72 -3.10 -24.59 -0.18
C GLN A 72 -3.27 -23.32 -1.01
N SER A 73 -2.35 -22.36 -0.88
CA SER A 73 -2.40 -21.10 -1.62
C SER A 73 -2.27 -21.32 -3.13
N ILE A 74 -1.33 -22.15 -3.61
CA ILE A 74 -1.19 -22.38 -5.05
C ILE A 74 -2.43 -23.07 -5.62
N THR A 75 -2.99 -24.06 -4.92
CA THR A 75 -4.19 -24.77 -5.38
C THR A 75 -5.39 -23.84 -5.43
N PHE A 76 -5.56 -22.99 -4.42
CA PHE A 76 -6.62 -22.00 -4.37
C PHE A 76 -6.54 -21.01 -5.54
N ILE A 77 -5.34 -20.50 -5.85
CA ILE A 77 -5.14 -19.55 -6.94
C ILE A 77 -5.31 -20.21 -8.31
N LEU A 78 -4.82 -21.44 -8.51
CA LEU A 78 -5.01 -22.14 -9.78
C LEU A 78 -6.49 -22.27 -10.13
N ILE A 79 -7.33 -22.60 -9.14
CA ILE A 79 -8.78 -22.68 -9.33
C ILE A 79 -9.37 -21.28 -9.56
N GLY A 80 -9.07 -20.32 -8.68
CA GLY A 80 -9.64 -18.98 -8.75
C GLY A 80 -9.27 -18.20 -10.02
N ASN A 81 -7.99 -18.17 -10.37
CA ASN A 81 -7.50 -17.51 -11.58
C ASN A 81 -8.03 -18.19 -12.85
N SER A 82 -8.20 -19.52 -12.85
CA SER A 82 -8.79 -20.23 -13.99
C SER A 82 -10.26 -19.88 -14.20
N ILE A 83 -11.03 -19.68 -13.12
CA ILE A 83 -12.45 -19.29 -13.21
C ILE A 83 -12.59 -17.84 -13.67
N LEU A 84 -11.74 -16.95 -13.16
CA LEU A 84 -11.77 -15.52 -13.48
C LEU A 84 -11.02 -15.16 -14.76
N GLY A 85 -10.31 -16.11 -15.39
CA GLY A 85 -9.53 -15.84 -16.59
C GLY A 85 -8.35 -14.87 -16.37
N ILE A 86 -7.80 -14.80 -15.15
CA ILE A 86 -6.61 -14.00 -14.84
C ILE A 86 -5.40 -14.67 -15.48
N LYS A 87 -4.70 -13.94 -16.38
CA LYS A 87 -3.54 -14.43 -17.14
C LYS A 87 -2.25 -13.88 -16.56
N ASP A 88 -1.18 -14.68 -16.62
CA ASP A 88 0.21 -14.29 -16.31
C ASP A 88 0.47 -13.69 -14.92
N MET A 89 -0.43 -13.92 -13.96
CA MET A 89 -0.32 -13.36 -12.60
C MET A 89 -0.32 -14.41 -11.48
N THR A 90 -0.40 -15.69 -11.82
CA THR A 90 -0.52 -16.80 -10.86
C THR A 90 0.62 -16.81 -9.83
N PHE A 91 1.86 -16.56 -10.24
CA PHE A 91 3.00 -16.57 -9.33
C PHE A 91 2.96 -15.40 -8.33
N HIS A 92 2.55 -14.21 -8.77
CA HIS A 92 2.48 -13.03 -7.91
C HIS A 92 1.36 -13.14 -6.88
N TYR A 93 0.19 -13.63 -7.32
CA TYR A 93 -0.89 -14.02 -6.41
C TYR A 93 -0.41 -15.05 -5.39
N TRP A 94 0.30 -16.07 -5.86
CA TRP A 94 0.77 -17.14 -5.00
C TRP A 94 1.73 -16.64 -3.94
N MET A 95 2.74 -15.88 -4.34
CA MET A 95 3.74 -15.35 -3.41
C MET A 95 3.11 -14.42 -2.37
N ALA A 96 2.17 -13.56 -2.78
CA ALA A 96 1.51 -12.61 -1.89
C ALA A 96 0.59 -13.32 -0.87
N LEU A 97 -0.26 -14.25 -1.33
CA LEU A 97 -1.14 -15.02 -0.45
C LEU A 97 -0.35 -15.99 0.44
N PHE A 98 0.70 -16.61 -0.09
CA PHE A 98 1.60 -17.46 0.69
C PHE A 98 2.26 -16.68 1.81
N THR A 99 2.79 -15.48 1.54
CA THR A 99 3.42 -14.62 2.54
C THR A 99 2.44 -14.24 3.66
N THR A 100 1.19 -13.91 3.30
CA THR A 100 0.12 -13.65 4.27
C THR A 100 -0.18 -14.88 5.12
N SER A 101 -0.32 -16.05 4.48
CA SER A 101 -0.58 -17.31 5.19
C SER A 101 0.59 -17.72 6.08
N ALA A 102 1.84 -17.46 5.67
CA ALA A 102 3.04 -17.70 6.46
C ALA A 102 3.07 -16.82 7.72
N PHE A 103 2.74 -15.54 7.60
CA PHE A 103 2.55 -14.67 8.77
C PHE A 103 1.43 -15.19 9.68
N ALA A 104 0.28 -15.55 9.10
CA ALA A 104 -0.85 -16.12 9.82
C ALA A 104 -0.46 -17.38 10.60
N ASN A 105 0.38 -18.24 10.01
CA ASN A 105 0.91 -19.42 10.67
C ASN A 105 1.74 -19.07 11.91
N MET A 106 2.61 -18.06 11.81
CA MET A 106 3.43 -17.64 12.96
C MET A 106 2.56 -17.03 14.06
N MET A 107 1.58 -16.22 13.68
CA MET A 107 0.64 -15.63 14.63
C MET A 107 -0.23 -16.70 15.30
N GLY A 108 -0.71 -17.69 14.54
CA GLY A 108 -1.48 -18.80 15.08
C GLY A 108 -0.64 -19.67 16.01
N LEU A 109 0.64 -19.97 15.70
CA LEU A 109 1.53 -20.64 16.66
C LEU A 109 1.68 -19.85 17.97
N ASN A 110 1.81 -18.52 17.91
CA ASN A 110 1.85 -17.68 19.10
C ASN A 110 0.55 -17.76 19.92
N ILE A 111 -0.61 -17.76 19.26
CA ILE A 111 -1.92 -17.97 19.91
C ILE A 111 -1.97 -19.37 20.56
N SER A 112 -1.55 -20.39 19.82
CA SER A 112 -1.53 -21.78 20.26
C SER A 112 -0.69 -22.00 21.53
N ALA A 113 0.45 -21.33 21.61
CA ALA A 113 1.32 -21.36 22.78
C ALA A 113 0.73 -20.59 23.98
N SER A 114 0.02 -19.50 23.74
CA SER A 114 -0.44 -18.56 24.77
C SER A 114 -1.72 -18.99 25.49
N PHE A 115 -2.64 -19.66 24.79
CA PHE A 115 -3.98 -19.94 25.34
C PHE A 115 -4.16 -21.38 25.81
N ASN A 116 -5.05 -21.58 26.80
CA ASN A 116 -5.25 -22.86 27.49
C ASN A 116 -6.56 -23.57 27.11
N SER A 117 -7.34 -23.02 26.17
CA SER A 117 -8.62 -23.58 25.75
C SER A 117 -8.79 -23.44 24.24
N ALA A 118 -9.21 -24.52 23.58
CA ALA A 118 -9.56 -24.52 22.16
C ALA A 118 -10.70 -23.52 21.86
N ILE A 119 -11.67 -23.38 22.78
CA ILE A 119 -12.77 -22.41 22.63
C ILE A 119 -12.22 -20.99 22.56
N THR A 120 -11.27 -20.65 23.43
CA THR A 120 -10.64 -19.31 23.43
C THR A 120 -9.87 -19.06 22.14
N ILE A 121 -9.16 -20.07 21.64
CA ILE A 121 -8.44 -19.99 20.36
C ILE A 121 -9.42 -19.69 19.21
N TYR A 122 -10.54 -20.41 19.14
CA TYR A 122 -11.54 -20.18 18.09
C TYR A 122 -12.21 -18.82 18.15
N ILE A 123 -12.44 -18.26 19.33
CA ILE A 123 -12.99 -16.90 19.48
C ILE A 123 -11.96 -15.84 19.04
N LEU A 124 -10.68 -16.08 19.31
CA LEU A 124 -9.61 -15.14 18.97
C LEU A 124 -9.35 -15.02 17.48
N ILE A 125 -9.53 -16.10 16.71
CA ILE A 125 -9.27 -16.07 15.27
C ILE A 125 -10.11 -14.99 14.58
N PRO A 126 -11.46 -14.98 14.66
CA PRO A 126 -12.27 -13.90 14.11
C PRO A 126 -11.98 -12.53 14.73
N LEU A 127 -11.73 -12.47 16.03
CA LEU A 127 -11.44 -11.21 16.73
C LEU A 127 -10.19 -10.52 16.17
N LEU A 128 -9.17 -11.28 15.80
CA LEU A 128 -7.94 -10.77 15.19
C LEU A 128 -8.11 -10.50 13.69
N MET A 129 -8.88 -11.33 12.99
CA MET A 129 -9.18 -11.19 11.57
C MET A 129 -9.90 -9.87 11.26
N ILE A 130 -10.93 -9.51 12.04
CA ILE A 130 -11.77 -8.33 11.75
C ILE A 130 -10.96 -7.03 11.67
N PRO A 131 -10.11 -6.67 12.65
CA PRO A 131 -9.23 -5.51 12.55
C PRO A 131 -8.26 -5.59 11.37
N MET A 132 -7.68 -6.76 11.08
CA MET A 132 -6.77 -6.94 9.95
C MET A 132 -7.46 -6.74 8.60
N MET A 133 -8.74 -7.10 8.50
CA MET A 133 -9.57 -6.87 7.32
C MET A 133 -9.89 -5.39 7.14
N ILE A 134 -10.29 -4.70 8.21
CA ILE A 134 -10.61 -3.26 8.17
C ILE A 134 -9.35 -2.45 7.79
N LEU A 135 -8.20 -2.80 8.37
CA LEU A 135 -6.93 -2.11 8.16
C LEU A 135 -6.21 -2.52 6.87
N SER A 136 -6.83 -3.32 6.00
CA SER A 136 -6.26 -3.69 4.70
C SER A 136 -6.40 -2.60 3.63
N GLY A 137 -7.25 -1.59 3.86
CA GLY A 137 -7.56 -0.54 2.89
C GLY A 137 -8.55 -0.95 1.78
N ALA A 138 -8.92 -2.24 1.72
CA ALA A 138 -9.84 -2.76 0.71
C ALA A 138 -11.32 -2.47 1.02
N MET A 139 -11.71 -2.58 2.29
CA MET A 139 -13.11 -2.40 2.72
C MET A 139 -13.46 -0.91 2.93
N PHE A 140 -12.52 -0.15 3.49
CA PHE A 140 -12.69 1.27 3.74
C PHE A 140 -11.44 2.02 3.26
N PRO A 141 -11.59 2.97 2.33
CA PRO A 141 -10.51 3.86 1.94
C PRO A 141 -9.96 4.61 3.17
N PHE A 142 -8.64 4.65 3.33
CA PHE A 142 -8.00 5.23 4.52
C PHE A 142 -8.25 6.74 4.66
N ASP A 143 -8.40 7.45 3.54
CA ASP A 143 -8.77 8.87 3.45
C ASP A 143 -10.16 9.18 4.04
N LYS A 144 -11.04 8.16 4.11
CA LYS A 144 -12.40 8.27 4.67
C LYS A 144 -12.48 7.80 6.13
N MET A 145 -11.35 7.43 6.74
CA MET A 145 -11.31 7.00 8.13
C MET A 145 -11.29 8.20 9.08
N ASN A 146 -11.81 8.02 10.30
CA ASN A 146 -11.86 9.10 11.30
C ASN A 146 -10.46 9.71 11.53
N ARG A 147 -10.39 11.05 11.54
CA ARG A 147 -9.17 11.86 11.73
C ARG A 147 -8.39 11.54 13.02
N GLN A 148 -9.02 10.87 13.98
CA GLN A 148 -8.37 10.39 15.21
C GLN A 148 -7.52 9.13 15.02
N VAL A 149 -7.80 8.34 13.98
CA VAL A 149 -7.12 7.05 13.70
C VAL A 149 -6.25 7.13 12.44
N GLY A 150 -6.54 8.06 11.52
CA GLY A 150 -5.71 8.37 10.36
C GLY A 150 -5.71 9.87 10.05
N SER A 151 -4.73 10.35 9.28
CA SER A 151 -4.78 11.69 8.69
C SER A 151 -5.22 11.58 7.23
N VAL A 152 -5.91 12.58 6.69
CA VAL A 152 -6.38 12.59 5.29
C VAL A 152 -5.25 12.24 4.31
N ASP A 153 -4.01 12.64 4.62
CA ASP A 153 -2.85 12.44 3.75
C ASP A 153 -1.92 11.28 4.14
N LYS A 154 -2.22 10.51 5.20
CA LYS A 154 -1.33 9.41 5.64
C LYS A 154 -2.05 8.18 6.14
N VAL A 155 -1.53 7.03 5.72
CA VAL A 155 -1.93 5.71 6.21
C VAL A 155 -1.64 5.62 7.72
N PRO A 156 -2.59 5.09 8.53
CA PRO A 156 -2.37 4.84 9.95
C PRO A 156 -1.16 3.94 10.20
N ILE A 157 -0.36 4.26 11.22
CA ILE A 157 0.82 3.45 11.61
C ILE A 157 0.45 1.98 11.87
N ILE A 158 -0.74 1.74 12.43
CA ILE A 158 -1.22 0.38 12.70
C ILE A 158 -1.45 -0.38 11.38
N ALA A 159 -1.96 0.27 10.34
CA ALA A 159 -2.17 -0.34 9.03
C ALA A 159 -0.84 -0.64 8.32
N GLU A 160 0.20 0.17 8.52
CA GLU A 160 1.55 -0.09 7.98
C GLU A 160 2.18 -1.39 8.50
N ILE A 161 1.78 -1.85 9.68
CA ILE A 161 2.26 -3.11 10.27
C ILE A 161 1.47 -4.31 9.74
N MET A 162 0.26 -4.10 9.22
CA MET A 162 -0.63 -5.19 8.82
C MET A 162 -0.21 -5.79 7.48
N PRO A 163 0.11 -7.10 7.41
CA PRO A 163 0.49 -7.74 6.14
C PRO A 163 -0.67 -7.79 5.13
N THR A 164 -1.90 -7.66 5.61
CA THR A 164 -3.11 -7.58 4.77
C THR A 164 -3.11 -6.33 3.89
N LYS A 165 -2.66 -5.18 4.41
CA LYS A 165 -2.50 -3.94 3.63
C LYS A 165 -1.52 -4.17 2.47
N TRP A 166 -0.30 -4.59 2.80
CA TRP A 166 0.77 -4.80 1.82
C TRP A 166 0.41 -5.81 0.74
N THR A 167 -0.25 -6.91 1.13
CA THR A 167 -0.68 -7.95 0.18
C THR A 167 -1.76 -7.44 -0.75
N TYR A 168 -2.75 -6.71 -0.23
CA TYR A 168 -3.82 -6.13 -1.04
C TYR A 168 -3.26 -5.08 -2.01
N GLU A 169 -2.47 -4.12 -1.52
CA GLU A 169 -1.86 -3.09 -2.35
C GLU A 169 -0.91 -3.68 -3.40
N ALA A 170 -0.08 -4.66 -3.04
CA ALA A 170 0.83 -5.31 -3.98
C ALA A 170 0.07 -6.00 -5.12
N LEU A 171 -1.00 -6.74 -4.82
CA LEU A 171 -1.79 -7.40 -5.84
C LEU A 171 -2.60 -6.41 -6.70
N MET A 172 -3.20 -5.40 -6.08
CA MET A 172 -3.95 -4.36 -6.81
C MET A 172 -3.04 -3.56 -7.75
N VAL A 173 -1.89 -3.09 -7.27
CA VAL A 173 -0.93 -2.31 -8.07
C VAL A 173 -0.34 -3.18 -9.16
N HIS A 174 0.05 -4.42 -8.87
CA HIS A 174 0.60 -5.32 -9.88
C HIS A 174 -0.45 -5.71 -10.92
N GLN A 175 -1.71 -5.92 -10.53
CA GLN A 175 -2.82 -6.19 -11.46
C GLN A 175 -3.07 -5.00 -12.39
N PHE A 176 -2.99 -3.78 -11.85
CA PHE A 176 -3.20 -2.57 -12.61
C PHE A 176 -2.02 -2.27 -13.55
N LYS A 177 -0.80 -2.22 -13.02
CA LYS A 177 0.38 -1.71 -13.73
C LYS A 177 1.10 -2.77 -14.56
N ASP A 178 1.28 -3.97 -14.01
CA ASP A 178 2.23 -4.95 -14.52
C ASP A 178 1.55 -6.05 -15.35
N ASN A 179 0.29 -5.85 -15.73
CA ASN A 179 -0.37 -6.75 -16.68
C ASN A 179 0.18 -6.55 -18.11
N GLU A 180 0.12 -7.60 -18.94
CA GLU A 180 0.72 -7.62 -20.29
C GLU A 180 0.26 -6.46 -21.19
N PHE A 181 -0.97 -5.98 -21.01
CA PHE A 181 -1.49 -4.84 -21.77
C PHE A 181 -0.91 -3.53 -21.24
N GLU A 182 -1.12 -3.26 -19.95
CA GLU A 182 -0.83 -1.97 -19.32
C GLU A 182 0.66 -1.68 -19.21
N LYS A 183 1.50 -2.72 -19.10
CA LYS A 183 2.96 -2.58 -18.99
C LYS A 183 3.59 -1.75 -20.12
N THR A 184 2.98 -1.75 -21.31
CA THR A 184 3.46 -0.97 -22.46
C THR A 184 3.02 0.49 -22.41
N PHE A 185 1.84 0.77 -21.85
CA PHE A 185 1.20 2.09 -21.86
C PHE A 185 1.42 2.87 -20.55
N TYR A 186 1.51 2.17 -19.43
CA TYR A 186 1.52 2.74 -18.08
C TYR A 186 2.52 3.88 -17.92
N GLN A 187 3.72 3.76 -18.46
CA GLN A 187 4.73 4.82 -18.32
C GLN A 187 4.31 6.09 -19.05
N PHE A 188 3.78 5.97 -20.27
CA PHE A 188 3.28 7.10 -21.03
C PHE A 188 2.03 7.72 -20.39
N GLU A 189 1.07 6.89 -19.98
CA GLU A 189 -0.14 7.37 -19.31
C GLU A 189 0.18 8.06 -17.98
N LYS A 190 1.15 7.54 -17.23
CA LYS A 190 1.66 8.17 -16.01
C LYS A 190 2.29 9.53 -16.31
N ASP A 191 3.11 9.63 -17.36
CA ASP A 191 3.76 10.89 -17.73
C ASP A 191 2.73 11.93 -18.20
N VAL A 192 1.73 11.50 -18.98
CA VAL A 192 0.57 12.34 -19.37
C VAL A 192 -0.20 12.79 -18.14
N SER A 193 -0.56 11.88 -17.23
CA SER A 193 -1.28 12.22 -15.99
C SER A 193 -0.49 13.18 -15.09
N CYS A 194 0.83 13.01 -14.99
CA CYS A 194 1.71 13.94 -14.27
C CYS A 194 1.80 15.31 -14.95
N ALA A 195 1.82 15.36 -16.29
CA ALA A 195 1.80 16.61 -17.05
C ALA A 195 0.45 17.34 -16.88
N ASP A 196 -0.66 16.62 -16.98
CA ASP A 196 -2.02 17.15 -16.78
C ASP A 196 -2.18 17.70 -15.36
N PHE A 197 -1.74 16.96 -14.34
CA PHE A 197 -1.76 17.45 -12.95
C PHE A 197 -0.95 18.74 -12.82
N LYS A 198 0.23 18.81 -13.45
CA LYS A 198 1.06 20.01 -13.40
C LYS A 198 0.36 21.19 -14.09
N GLN A 199 -0.24 20.96 -15.25
CA GLN A 199 -0.91 21.99 -16.01
C GLN A 199 -2.17 22.51 -15.31
N ILE A 200 -2.96 21.64 -14.71
CA ILE A 200 -4.28 21.98 -14.16
C ILE A 200 -4.20 22.49 -12.71
N HIS A 201 -3.28 21.96 -11.91
CA HIS A 201 -3.22 22.27 -10.47
C HIS A 201 -1.93 22.97 -10.07
N TYR A 202 -0.78 22.47 -10.51
CA TYR A 202 0.51 22.96 -10.01
C TYR A 202 0.86 24.35 -10.56
N VAL A 203 0.77 24.56 -11.88
CA VAL A 203 1.11 25.84 -12.51
C VAL A 203 0.16 26.95 -12.05
N PRO A 204 -1.17 26.77 -12.04
CA PRO A 204 -2.08 27.78 -11.50
C PRO A 204 -1.80 28.13 -10.04
N GLU A 205 -1.54 27.14 -9.17
CA GLU A 205 -1.19 27.44 -7.77
C GLU A 205 0.11 28.25 -7.67
N LEU A 206 1.15 27.95 -8.47
CA LEU A 206 2.36 28.77 -8.47
C LEU A 206 2.11 30.19 -9.02
N MET A 207 1.25 30.34 -10.01
CA MET A 207 0.85 31.65 -10.54
C MET A 207 0.09 32.46 -9.49
N ASP A 208 -0.91 31.86 -8.81
CA ASP A 208 -1.67 32.53 -7.75
C ASP A 208 -0.74 33.03 -6.64
N ARG A 209 0.26 32.23 -6.26
CA ARG A 209 1.28 32.61 -5.25
C ARG A 209 2.21 33.73 -5.74
N LEU A 210 2.51 33.76 -7.03
CA LEU A 210 3.31 34.80 -7.64
C LEU A 210 2.52 36.11 -7.70
N ASP A 211 1.24 36.05 -8.05
CA ASP A 211 0.32 37.19 -8.04
C ASP A 211 0.17 37.77 -6.62
N GLU A 212 0.03 36.93 -5.59
CA GLU A 212 0.06 37.41 -4.18
C GLU A 212 1.36 38.16 -3.84
N CYS A 213 2.52 37.67 -4.29
CA CYS A 213 3.81 38.36 -4.07
C CYS A 213 3.91 39.66 -4.86
N LYS A 214 3.30 39.72 -6.04
CA LYS A 214 3.27 40.89 -6.92
C LYS A 214 2.39 41.98 -6.33
N ASP A 215 1.19 41.63 -5.86
CA ASP A 215 0.25 42.55 -5.23
C ASP A 215 0.89 43.21 -3.99
N GLU A 216 1.54 42.44 -3.12
CA GLU A 216 2.27 42.97 -1.95
C GLU A 216 3.41 43.91 -2.37
N LEU A 217 4.16 43.54 -3.42
CA LEU A 217 5.23 44.37 -3.94
C LEU A 217 4.71 45.71 -4.50
N GLU A 218 3.56 45.72 -5.17
CA GLU A 218 2.93 46.93 -5.70
C GLU A 218 2.39 47.85 -4.60
N GLU A 219 1.82 47.28 -3.53
CA GLU A 219 1.25 48.04 -2.41
C GLU A 219 2.31 48.58 -1.44
N GLU A 220 3.25 47.73 -1.02
CA GLU A 220 4.17 48.02 0.10
C GLU A 220 5.61 48.28 -0.35
N ASN A 221 5.94 48.05 -1.62
CA ASN A 221 7.30 48.09 -2.18
C ASN A 221 8.30 47.15 -1.47
N LYS A 222 7.81 46.14 -0.75
CA LYS A 222 8.58 45.17 0.04
C LYS A 222 7.83 43.85 0.11
N ILE A 223 8.56 42.77 0.40
CA ILE A 223 7.98 41.45 0.68
C ILE A 223 8.33 41.05 2.11
N GLU A 224 7.35 41.13 3.01
CA GLU A 224 7.44 40.65 4.39
C GLU A 224 6.42 39.54 4.67
N ASP A 225 5.17 39.68 4.20
CA ASP A 225 4.06 38.77 4.48
C ASP A 225 4.07 37.54 3.54
N THR A 226 4.37 37.71 2.25
CA THR A 226 4.42 36.61 1.26
C THR A 226 5.80 35.94 1.14
N LYS A 227 6.72 36.20 2.07
CA LYS A 227 8.08 35.62 2.06
C LYS A 227 8.10 34.09 1.93
N ASN A 228 7.14 33.39 2.53
CA ASN A 228 7.04 31.93 2.44
C ASN A 228 6.61 31.47 1.04
N ASN A 229 5.75 32.23 0.36
CA ASN A 229 5.34 31.97 -1.02
C ASN A 229 6.55 32.11 -1.96
N LEU A 230 7.33 33.18 -1.80
CA LEU A 230 8.53 33.41 -2.59
C LEU A 230 9.57 32.30 -2.39
N LEU A 231 9.76 31.83 -1.15
CA LEU A 231 10.64 30.69 -0.86
C LEU A 231 10.13 29.39 -1.51
N LEU A 232 8.82 29.16 -1.52
CA LEU A 232 8.20 28.03 -2.19
C LEU A 232 8.43 28.09 -3.70
N LEU A 233 8.18 29.25 -4.33
CA LEU A 233 8.42 29.50 -5.75
C LEU A 233 9.88 29.21 -6.11
N LYS A 234 10.83 29.75 -5.33
CA LYS A 234 12.26 29.49 -5.52
C LYS A 234 12.59 28.01 -5.47
N ASN A 235 12.07 27.28 -4.48
CA ASN A 235 12.34 25.85 -4.30
C ASN A 235 11.76 25.02 -5.45
N GLU A 236 10.52 25.29 -5.84
CA GLU A 236 9.80 24.55 -6.87
C GLU A 236 10.36 24.80 -8.28
N ILE A 237 10.71 26.05 -8.60
CA ILE A 237 11.38 26.41 -9.88
C ILE A 237 12.81 25.86 -9.90
N SER A 238 13.57 25.94 -8.80
CA SER A 238 14.91 25.34 -8.71
C SER A 238 14.87 23.82 -8.92
N LYS A 239 13.86 23.16 -8.36
CA LYS A 239 13.62 21.73 -8.54
C LYS A 239 13.29 21.40 -10.00
N HIS A 240 12.46 22.20 -10.66
CA HIS A 240 12.16 22.03 -12.09
C HIS A 240 13.38 22.25 -12.99
N ASN A 241 14.18 23.29 -12.74
CA ASN A 241 15.43 23.55 -13.47
C ASN A 241 16.43 22.38 -13.40
N LYS A 242 16.45 21.63 -12.30
CA LYS A 242 17.29 20.42 -12.16
C LYS A 242 16.76 19.23 -12.95
N LEU A 243 15.46 19.15 -13.18
CA LEU A 243 14.78 18.01 -13.81
C LEU A 243 14.62 18.18 -15.32
N LEU A 244 14.45 19.41 -15.80
CA LEU A 244 14.18 19.72 -17.21
C LEU A 244 15.32 20.59 -17.78
N ILE A 245 16.22 19.95 -18.52
CA ILE A 245 17.38 20.60 -19.17
C ILE A 245 17.00 21.60 -20.29
N PRO A 246 15.91 21.43 -21.08
CA PRO A 246 15.68 22.32 -22.22
C PRO A 246 15.02 23.66 -21.89
N VAL A 247 14.45 23.84 -20.68
CA VAL A 247 13.81 25.09 -20.24
C VAL A 247 14.31 25.40 -18.84
N ILE A 248 15.26 26.35 -18.74
CA ILE A 248 15.89 26.76 -17.48
C ILE A 248 15.50 28.19 -17.20
N PHE A 249 14.94 28.45 -16.02
CA PHE A 249 14.77 29.80 -15.51
C PHE A 249 16.11 30.29 -14.93
N GLU A 250 16.78 31.23 -15.59
CA GLU A 250 18.13 31.69 -15.16
C GLU A 250 18.09 32.55 -13.88
N ASN A 251 16.94 33.16 -13.56
CA ASN A 251 16.82 34.15 -12.48
C ASN A 251 16.33 33.57 -11.14
N VAL A 252 16.46 32.25 -10.90
CA VAL A 252 16.02 31.61 -9.62
C VAL A 252 16.64 32.28 -8.40
N ASP A 253 17.92 32.67 -8.48
CA ASP A 253 18.63 33.30 -7.36
C ASP A 253 18.09 34.70 -7.03
N LYS A 254 17.27 35.30 -7.91
CA LYS A 254 16.64 36.60 -7.69
C LYS A 254 15.27 36.52 -7.05
N LEU A 255 14.71 35.31 -6.90
CA LEU A 255 13.49 35.03 -6.13
C LEU A 255 13.79 35.06 -4.61
N ASP A 256 14.35 36.17 -4.15
CA ASP A 256 14.64 36.46 -2.74
C ASP A 256 14.06 37.84 -2.40
N PRO A 257 13.59 38.09 -1.16
CA PRO A 257 12.93 39.35 -0.80
C PRO A 257 13.76 40.62 -1.04
N ALA A 258 15.09 40.49 -1.15
CA ALA A 258 16.01 41.61 -1.36
C ALA A 258 16.21 41.99 -2.84
N SER A 259 15.90 41.09 -3.77
CA SER A 259 16.20 41.23 -5.21
C SER A 259 14.99 41.01 -6.11
N PHE A 260 13.83 40.77 -5.53
CA PHE A 260 12.57 40.58 -6.24
C PHE A 260 12.02 41.93 -6.70
N ASP A 261 11.79 42.06 -8.00
CA ASP A 261 11.25 43.26 -8.65
C ASP A 261 10.20 42.88 -9.71
N LEU A 262 9.50 43.88 -10.25
CA LEU A 262 8.45 43.66 -11.27
C LEU A 262 8.99 43.04 -12.58
N ASP A 263 10.26 43.23 -12.92
CA ASP A 263 10.90 42.58 -14.08
C ASP A 263 11.14 41.09 -13.83
N ILE A 264 11.46 40.70 -12.59
CA ILE A 264 11.53 39.30 -12.17
C ILE A 264 10.16 38.65 -12.16
N VAL A 265 9.10 39.37 -11.76
CA VAL A 265 7.71 38.87 -11.84
C VAL A 265 7.35 38.52 -13.30
N GLU A 266 7.49 39.48 -14.22
CA GLU A 266 7.17 39.26 -15.64
C GLU A 266 7.99 38.14 -16.30
N LYS A 267 9.22 37.92 -15.83
CA LYS A 267 10.08 36.81 -16.28
C LYS A 267 9.67 35.47 -15.69
N THR A 268 9.12 35.47 -14.48
CA THR A 268 8.66 34.24 -13.80
C THR A 268 7.30 33.79 -14.32
N GLU A 269 6.45 34.73 -14.77
CA GLU A 269 5.16 34.43 -15.42
C GLU A 269 5.31 33.73 -16.80
N LYS A 270 6.46 33.89 -17.48
CA LYS A 270 6.72 33.37 -18.83
C LYS A 270 7.37 32.00 -18.83
#